data_AF-A0A120JZX1-F1
#
_entry.id   AF-A0A120JZX1-F1
#
_cell.length_a   1.000
_cell.length_b   1.000
_cell.length_c   1.000
_cell.angle_alpha   90.00
_cell.angle_beta   90.00
_cell.angle_gamma   90.00
#
_symmetry.space_group_name_H-M   'P 1'
#
loop_
_entity.id
_entity.type
_entity.pdbx_description
1 polymer ?
#
loop_
_entity_poly.entity_id
_entity_poly.type
_entity_poly.pdbx_seq_one_letter_code
_entity_poly.pdbx_strand_id
1 'polypeptide(L)'
;MESDEFRTVRVYTKKYTSKDKEGNTVEKESQQKQVSLKKEDPFEDDDLVKVLSQEDYEKLLDNQFSDAKLDEFYHTIEAKDAEIANLQDQIQTLKVSFFDDVGSLKEQISDKDELIRAKDEIHELNKKITKIDDERVAIFKELDYKNKMILAYNVELNKSILNAINVVIDEARDNINRRNAELVEGLERSIEKSKHEVNEKNRAIAYDIKTTVEDMNEQIRNTSTLKMVLNKRKINLRVPVDDLLKPFEFDFDVEQLLAGQALELDAAEILKEVMPKLPEPFSKYIDTMEDEEVPETIEIKPKDED
;
A
#
# COMPACT_ATOMS: atom_id res chain seq x y z
N MET A 1 38.30 110.69 28.32
CA MET A 1 37.73 110.30 29.63
C MET A 1 36.74 111.38 29.99
N GLU A 2 35.51 111.24 29.48
CA GLU A 2 34.36 112.05 29.89
C GLU A 2 33.46 111.13 30.70
N SER A 3 33.09 111.62 31.87
CA SER A 3 32.52 110.89 32.99
C SER A 3 31.17 110.27 32.65
N ASP A 4 31.07 108.96 32.84
CA ASP A 4 29.80 108.23 32.93
C ASP A 4 28.91 108.91 33.98
N GLU A 5 27.85 109.56 33.53
CA GLU A 5 26.88 110.25 34.39
C GLU A 5 25.92 109.20 34.99
N PHE A 6 26.44 108.36 35.89
CA PHE A 6 25.62 107.44 36.68
C PHE A 6 24.72 108.27 37.61
N ARG A 7 23.39 108.11 37.50
CA ARG A 7 22.48 108.62 38.53
C ARG A 7 22.67 107.84 39.82
N THR A 8 22.81 108.57 40.93
CA THR A 8 23.13 108.02 42.24
C THR A 8 21.96 107.22 42.82
N VAL A 9 22.13 105.91 42.96
CA VAL A 9 21.24 105.06 43.75
C VAL A 9 21.52 105.34 45.23
N ARG A 10 20.56 105.90 45.97
CA ARG A 10 20.67 106.04 47.42
C ARG A 10 20.43 104.67 48.06
N VAL A 11 21.50 104.07 48.57
CA VAL A 11 21.45 102.86 49.38
C VAL A 11 21.24 103.28 50.84
N TYR A 12 20.19 102.78 51.49
CA TYR A 12 20.04 102.91 52.94
C TYR A 12 20.24 101.55 53.58
N THR A 13 21.06 101.51 54.63
CA THR A 13 21.27 100.31 55.44
C THR A 13 20.18 100.25 56.52
N LYS A 14 19.34 99.21 56.48
CA LYS A 14 18.40 98.95 57.57
C LYS A 14 18.99 97.88 58.47
N LYS A 15 19.39 98.25 59.69
CA LYS A 15 19.85 97.31 60.72
C LYS A 15 18.64 96.61 61.32
N TYR A 16 18.68 95.29 61.41
CA TYR A 16 17.72 94.52 62.20
C TYR A 16 18.42 93.42 62.97
N THR A 17 17.89 93.14 64.15
CA THR A 17 18.40 92.09 65.03
C THR A 17 17.73 90.77 64.69
N SER A 18 18.53 89.74 64.42
CA SER A 18 18.04 88.37 64.27
C SER A 18 18.75 87.48 65.28
N LYS A 19 18.04 86.51 65.86
CA LYS A 19 18.68 85.50 66.71
C LYS A 19 19.31 84.42 65.83
N ASP A 20 20.53 84.02 66.14
CA ASP A 20 21.14 82.84 65.53
C ASP A 20 20.51 81.55 66.09
N LYS A 21 20.93 80.39 65.56
CA LYS A 21 20.38 79.08 65.95
C LYS A 21 20.72 78.67 67.40
N GLU A 22 21.53 79.45 68.11
CA GLU A 22 21.92 79.25 69.51
C GLU A 22 21.33 80.33 70.45
N GLY A 23 20.47 81.22 69.93
CA GLY A 23 19.68 82.16 70.70
C GLY A 23 20.35 83.50 71.01
N ASN A 24 21.54 83.74 70.48
CA ASN A 24 22.24 85.03 70.65
C ASN A 24 21.75 86.06 69.62
N THR A 25 21.62 87.31 70.07
CA THR A 25 21.16 88.41 69.22
C THR A 25 22.30 88.89 68.32
N VAL A 26 22.17 88.70 67.01
CA VAL A 26 23.16 89.13 66.01
C VAL A 26 22.54 90.25 65.16
N GLU A 27 23.22 91.40 65.10
CA GLU A 27 22.86 92.48 64.17
C GLU A 27 23.18 92.05 62.73
N LYS A 28 22.18 92.09 61.86
CA LYS A 28 22.35 91.88 60.42
C LYS A 28 21.99 93.16 59.68
N GLU A 29 22.83 93.52 58.72
CA GLU A 29 22.61 94.63 57.81
C GLU A 29 22.14 94.07 56.46
N SER A 30 20.98 94.51 55.98
CA SER A 30 20.60 94.32 54.57
C SER A 30 20.58 95.65 53.84
N GLN A 31 21.14 95.64 52.63
CA GLN A 31 21.10 96.74 51.70
C GLN A 31 19.94 96.49 50.73
N GLN A 32 18.94 97.35 50.74
CA GLN A 32 17.87 97.35 49.73
C GLN A 32 18.00 98.60 48.84
N LYS A 33 17.84 98.41 47.53
CA LYS A 33 17.92 99.46 46.50
C LYS A 33 16.51 99.72 45.96
N GLN A 34 16.12 100.99 45.82
CA GLN A 34 14.84 101.37 45.21
C GLN A 34 15.11 102.37 44.09
N VAL A 35 14.62 102.08 42.87
CA VAL A 35 14.63 102.97 41.71
C VAL A 35 13.18 103.37 41.43
N SER A 36 12.88 104.66 41.31
CA SER A 36 11.51 105.14 41.07
C SER A 36 11.11 104.93 39.60
N LEU A 37 10.73 103.72 39.22
CA LEU A 37 10.06 103.43 37.94
C LEU A 37 8.54 103.60 38.09
N LYS A 38 7.84 104.03 37.03
CA LYS A 38 6.36 104.08 37.04
C LYS A 38 5.83 102.66 36.88
N LYS A 39 4.71 102.32 37.52
CA LYS A 39 4.06 100.98 37.57
C LYS A 39 3.68 100.34 36.22
N GLU A 40 3.96 100.98 35.10
CA GLU A 40 3.54 100.59 33.75
C GLU A 40 4.74 100.24 32.85
N ASP A 41 5.96 100.20 33.40
CA ASP A 41 7.19 99.97 32.65
C ASP A 41 7.53 98.46 32.61
N PRO A 42 7.66 97.82 31.43
CA PRO A 42 7.84 96.36 31.30
C PRO A 42 9.20 95.82 31.80
N PHE A 43 10.03 96.65 32.42
CA PHE A 43 11.38 96.31 32.90
C PHE A 43 11.47 96.21 34.43
N GLU A 44 10.33 96.06 35.12
CA GLU A 44 10.24 96.02 36.60
C GLU A 44 11.06 94.88 37.24
N ASP A 45 11.33 93.79 36.49
CA ASP A 45 11.99 92.58 36.99
C ASP A 45 13.44 92.37 36.50
N ASP A 46 14.01 93.30 35.72
CA ASP A 46 15.36 93.14 35.14
C ASP A 46 16.41 93.96 35.93
N ASP A 47 17.35 93.28 36.58
CA ASP A 47 18.29 93.87 37.55
C ASP A 47 19.33 94.85 36.93
N LEU A 48 19.40 94.97 35.59
CA LEU A 48 20.35 95.79 34.86
C LEU A 48 19.72 96.42 33.60
N VAL A 49 19.00 97.54 33.77
CA VAL A 49 18.50 98.32 32.64
C VAL A 49 19.54 99.34 32.18
N LYS A 50 20.10 99.16 30.97
CA LYS A 50 21.01 100.12 30.34
C LYS A 50 20.20 101.13 29.53
N VAL A 51 20.07 102.35 30.05
CA VAL A 51 19.42 103.46 29.33
C VAL A 51 20.39 103.98 28.27
N LEU A 52 20.00 103.87 27.01
CA LEU A 52 20.77 104.38 25.87
C LEU A 52 20.41 105.84 25.60
N SER A 53 21.38 106.60 25.07
CA SER A 53 21.07 107.91 24.50
C SER A 53 20.22 107.73 23.24
N GLN A 54 19.41 108.74 22.86
CA GLN A 54 18.58 108.66 21.66
C GLN A 54 19.42 108.35 20.40
N GLU A 55 20.61 108.94 20.28
CA GLU A 55 21.54 108.67 19.19
C GLU A 55 22.07 107.22 19.18
N ASP A 56 22.33 106.64 20.35
CA ASP A 56 22.84 105.26 20.42
C ASP A 56 21.75 104.22 20.17
N TYR A 57 20.50 104.54 20.52
CA TYR A 57 19.34 103.74 20.15
C TYR A 57 19.06 103.80 18.64
N GLU A 58 19.14 104.99 18.04
CA GLU A 58 19.02 105.17 16.58
C GLU A 58 20.15 104.44 15.84
N LYS A 59 21.40 104.50 16.31
CA LYS A 59 22.52 103.72 15.74
C LYS A 59 22.31 102.21 15.87
N LEU A 60 21.70 101.72 16.94
CA LEU A 60 21.37 100.31 17.11
C LEU A 60 20.26 99.87 16.15
N LEU A 61 19.25 100.71 15.95
CA LEU A 61 18.21 100.49 14.95
C LEU A 61 18.81 100.43 13.54
N ASP A 62 19.65 101.41 13.17
CA ASP A 62 20.34 101.43 11.88
C ASP A 62 21.28 100.23 11.68
N ASN A 63 21.96 99.75 12.73
CA ASN A 63 22.89 98.63 12.62
C ASN A 63 22.24 97.25 12.70
N GLN A 64 21.09 97.06 13.36
CA GLN A 64 20.43 95.75 13.48
C GLN A 64 19.27 95.57 12.50
N PHE A 65 18.61 96.66 12.11
CA PHE A 65 17.49 96.67 11.18
C PHE A 65 17.81 97.44 9.89
N SER A 66 19.10 97.58 9.54
CA SER A 66 19.47 98.00 8.19
C SER A 66 19.00 96.98 7.18
N ASP A 67 18.57 97.48 6.01
CA ASP A 67 18.13 96.66 4.87
C ASP A 67 19.11 95.51 4.56
N ALA A 68 20.42 95.78 4.64
CA ALA A 68 21.46 94.78 4.38
C ALA A 68 21.47 93.59 5.38
N LYS A 69 21.19 93.82 6.67
CA LYS A 69 21.10 92.73 7.65
C LYS A 69 19.77 92.01 7.60
N LEU A 70 18.69 92.73 7.29
CA LEU A 70 17.39 92.12 7.05
C LEU A 70 17.46 91.15 5.86
N ASP A 71 18.12 91.54 4.76
CA ASP A 71 18.36 90.67 3.60
C ASP A 71 19.18 89.43 3.96
N GLU A 72 20.21 89.55 4.80
CA GLU A 72 21.02 88.42 5.28
C GLU A 72 20.17 87.44 6.13
N PHE A 73 19.30 87.96 6.99
CA PHE A 73 18.34 87.15 7.73
C PHE A 73 17.31 86.47 6.81
N TYR A 74 16.77 87.18 5.81
CA TYR A 74 15.85 86.60 4.84
C TYR A 74 16.49 85.45 4.04
N HIS A 75 17.71 85.63 3.53
CA HIS A 75 18.43 84.55 2.85
C HIS A 75 18.73 83.36 3.76
N THR A 76 19.04 83.60 5.03
CA THR A 76 19.24 82.53 6.01
C THR A 76 17.95 81.76 6.27
N ILE A 77 16.82 82.45 6.37
CA ILE A 77 15.50 81.85 6.53
C ILE A 77 15.14 81.02 5.29
N GLU A 78 15.30 81.58 4.08
CA GLU A 78 15.04 80.85 2.82
C GLU A 78 15.89 79.57 2.71
N ALA A 79 17.17 79.64 3.08
CA ALA A 79 18.05 78.47 3.09
C ALA A 79 17.57 77.41 4.10
N LYS A 80 17.08 77.83 5.28
CA LYS A 80 16.52 76.94 6.29
C LYS A 80 15.19 76.34 5.88
N ASP A 81 14.32 77.12 5.23
CA ASP A 81 13.05 76.63 4.70
C ASP A 81 13.27 75.60 3.58
N ALA A 82 14.27 75.82 2.71
CA ALA A 82 14.67 74.85 1.70
C ALA A 82 15.22 73.55 2.32
N GLU A 83 15.99 73.64 3.40
CA GLU A 83 16.48 72.48 4.16
C GLU A 83 15.32 71.70 4.80
N ILE A 84 14.35 72.40 5.40
CA ILE A 84 13.13 71.80 5.98
C ILE A 84 12.33 71.07 4.89
N ALA A 85 12.14 71.69 3.72
CA ALA A 85 11.40 71.07 2.62
C ALA A 85 12.08 69.78 2.12
N ASN A 86 13.41 69.79 1.97
CA ASN A 86 14.17 68.60 1.56
C ASN A 86 14.07 67.47 2.61
N LEU A 87 14.21 67.80 3.90
CA LEU A 87 14.05 66.82 4.97
C LEU A 87 12.63 66.23 5.01
N GLN A 88 11.60 67.04 4.75
CA GLN A 88 10.22 66.56 4.65
C GLN A 88 10.04 65.57 3.49
N ASP A 89 10.65 65.84 2.33
CA ASP A 89 10.60 64.94 1.17
C ASP A 89 11.31 63.61 1.44
N GLN A 90 12.47 63.66 2.11
CA GLN A 90 13.19 62.45 2.54
C GLN A 90 12.37 61.63 3.54
N ILE A 91 11.75 62.27 4.52
CA ILE A 91 10.87 61.60 5.49
C ILE A 91 9.70 60.92 4.77
N GLN A 92 9.09 61.61 3.80
CA GLN A 92 7.96 61.06 3.07
C GLN A 92 8.36 59.85 2.21
N THR A 93 9.52 59.93 1.54
CA THR A 93 10.08 58.83 0.75
C THR A 93 10.40 57.62 1.63
N LEU A 94 11.06 57.83 2.76
CA LEU A 94 11.36 56.77 3.74
C LEU A 94 10.09 56.13 4.30
N LYS A 95 9.07 56.95 4.59
CA LYS A 95 7.79 56.47 5.10
C LYS A 95 7.11 55.53 4.10
N VAL A 96 7.05 55.92 2.82
CA VAL A 96 6.45 55.08 1.77
C VAL A 96 7.23 53.77 1.62
N SER A 97 8.56 53.84 1.49
CA SER A 97 9.43 52.66 1.38
C SER A 97 9.25 51.69 2.55
N PHE A 98 9.21 52.20 3.78
CA PHE A 98 9.02 51.37 4.97
C PHE A 98 7.69 50.60 4.94
N PHE A 99 6.59 51.25 4.53
CA PHE A 99 5.30 50.59 4.46
C PHE A 99 5.21 49.56 3.33
N ASP A 100 5.90 49.78 2.20
CA ASP A 100 6.00 48.79 1.13
C ASP A 100 6.78 47.54 1.57
N ASP A 101 7.91 47.72 2.26
CA ASP A 101 8.70 46.61 2.81
C ASP A 101 7.91 45.80 3.85
N VAL A 102 7.20 46.48 4.76
CA VAL A 102 6.32 45.83 5.74
C VAL A 102 5.18 45.07 5.05
N GLY A 103 4.62 45.62 3.97
CA GLY A 103 3.61 44.94 3.15
C GLY A 103 4.13 43.64 2.54
N SER A 104 5.29 43.72 1.88
CA SER A 104 5.98 42.58 1.28
C SER A 104 6.33 41.50 2.30
N LEU A 105 6.86 41.87 3.47
CA LEU A 105 7.17 40.93 4.55
C LEU A 105 5.91 40.24 5.10
N LYS A 106 4.80 40.98 5.23
CA LYS A 106 3.53 40.41 5.69
C LYS A 106 2.98 39.37 4.72
N GLU A 107 3.07 39.63 3.42
CA GLU A 107 2.66 38.67 2.38
C GLU A 107 3.51 37.41 2.44
N GLN A 108 4.84 37.53 2.52
CA GLN A 108 5.74 36.39 2.67
C GLN A 108 5.49 35.56 3.95
N ILE A 109 5.09 36.20 5.05
CA ILE A 109 4.70 35.51 6.28
C ILE A 109 3.41 34.71 6.04
N SER A 110 2.42 35.30 5.39
CA SER A 110 1.15 34.63 5.05
C SER A 110 1.39 33.39 4.18
N ASP A 111 2.23 33.50 3.15
CA ASP A 111 2.59 32.38 2.27
C ASP A 111 3.28 31.25 3.05
N LYS A 112 4.19 31.61 3.98
CA LYS A 112 4.85 30.63 4.85
C LYS A 112 3.87 29.92 5.78
N ASP A 113 2.88 30.63 6.32
CA ASP A 113 1.84 30.02 7.17
C ASP A 113 1.00 29.01 6.38
N GLU A 114 0.69 29.28 5.11
CA GLU A 114 0.01 28.33 4.23
C GLU A 114 0.87 27.09 3.94
N LEU A 115 2.17 27.27 3.68
CA LEU A 115 3.10 26.15 3.49
C LEU A 115 3.23 25.28 4.74
N ILE A 116 3.21 25.87 5.93
CA ILE A 116 3.23 25.13 7.20
C ILE A 116 1.96 24.28 7.34
N ARG A 117 0.78 24.84 7.03
CA ARG A 117 -0.49 24.07 7.06
C ARG A 117 -0.48 22.90 6.07
N ALA A 118 0.00 23.14 4.84
CA ALA A 118 0.13 22.08 3.84
C ALA A 118 1.08 20.97 4.30
N LYS A 119 2.21 21.33 4.94
CA LYS A 119 3.15 20.37 5.53
C LYS A 119 2.48 19.52 6.61
N ASP A 120 1.71 20.12 7.50
CA ASP A 120 1.01 19.40 8.58
C ASP A 120 -0.05 18.44 8.00
N GLU A 121 -0.77 18.84 6.95
CA GLU A 121 -1.73 17.98 6.26
C GLU A 121 -1.05 16.79 5.58
N ILE A 122 0.09 17.01 4.90
CA ILE A 122 0.91 15.93 4.33
C ILE A 122 1.36 14.95 5.42
N HIS A 123 1.78 15.45 6.57
CA HIS A 123 2.21 14.60 7.68
C HIS A 123 1.07 13.70 8.20
N GLU A 124 -0.14 14.23 8.33
CA GLU A 124 -1.32 13.44 8.71
C GLU A 124 -1.75 12.45 7.62
N LEU A 125 -1.62 12.80 6.34
CA LEU A 125 -1.85 11.86 5.24
C LEU A 125 -0.83 10.72 5.24
N ASN A 126 0.45 11.01 5.48
CA ASN A 126 1.49 9.97 5.58
C ASN A 126 1.22 8.99 6.72
N LYS A 127 0.77 9.45 7.90
CA LYS A 127 0.35 8.56 8.99
C LYS A 127 -0.78 7.62 8.57
N LYS A 128 -1.76 8.11 7.80
CA LYS A 128 -2.84 7.28 7.28
C LYS A 128 -2.33 6.25 6.27
N ILE A 129 -1.39 6.62 5.40
CA ILE A 129 -0.77 5.71 4.43
C ILE A 129 -0.06 4.56 5.16
N THR A 130 0.79 4.86 6.15
CA THR A 130 1.49 3.82 6.93
C THR A 130 0.53 2.84 7.57
N LYS A 131 -0.56 3.35 8.16
CA LYS A 131 -1.59 2.49 8.76
C LYS A 131 -2.28 1.58 7.73
N ILE A 132 -2.61 2.11 6.55
CA ILE A 132 -3.21 1.31 5.46
C ILE A 132 -2.23 0.25 4.98
N ASP A 133 -0.94 0.56 4.90
CA ASP A 133 0.07 -0.42 4.47
C ASP A 133 0.26 -1.55 5.50
N ASP A 134 0.26 -1.23 6.79
CA ASP A 134 0.24 -2.24 7.86
C ASP A 134 -0.99 -3.18 7.74
N GLU A 135 -2.17 -2.61 7.51
CA GLU A 135 -3.41 -3.37 7.29
C GLU A 135 -3.31 -4.25 6.02
N ARG A 136 -2.76 -3.70 4.93
CA ARG A 136 -2.52 -4.44 3.68
C ARG A 136 -1.60 -5.62 3.91
N VAL A 137 -0.47 -5.44 4.60
CA VAL A 137 0.49 -6.51 4.91
C VAL A 137 -0.17 -7.61 5.76
N ALA A 138 -0.99 -7.24 6.75
CA ALA A 138 -1.73 -8.20 7.57
C ALA A 138 -2.71 -9.04 6.72
N ILE A 139 -3.46 -8.38 5.82
CA ILE A 139 -4.38 -9.06 4.89
C ILE A 139 -3.63 -10.04 3.99
N PHE A 140 -2.47 -9.65 3.44
CA PHE A 140 -1.66 -10.54 2.60
C PHE A 140 -1.19 -11.80 3.35
N LYS A 141 -0.75 -11.65 4.61
CA LYS A 141 -0.37 -12.80 5.45
C LYS A 141 -1.55 -13.74 5.71
N GLU A 142 -2.74 -13.20 5.96
CA GLU A 142 -3.95 -14.01 6.16
C GLU A 142 -4.36 -14.75 4.87
N LEU A 143 -4.29 -14.08 3.72
CA LEU A 143 -4.59 -14.70 2.42
C LEU A 143 -3.61 -15.83 2.08
N ASP A 144 -2.30 -15.62 2.30
CA ASP A 144 -1.30 -16.66 2.08
C ASP A 144 -1.55 -17.90 2.96
N TYR A 145 -1.90 -17.68 4.23
CA TYR A 145 -2.28 -18.76 5.14
C TYR A 145 -3.53 -19.51 4.66
N LYS A 146 -4.60 -18.81 4.30
CA LYS A 146 -5.84 -19.42 3.79
C LYS A 146 -5.60 -20.23 2.52
N ASN A 147 -4.78 -19.72 1.60
CA ASN A 147 -4.44 -20.44 0.36
C ASN A 147 -3.64 -21.73 0.64
N LYS A 148 -2.69 -21.69 1.57
CA LYS A 148 -1.97 -22.90 2.03
C LYS A 148 -2.93 -23.93 2.63
N MET A 149 -3.90 -23.50 3.43
CA MET A 149 -4.91 -24.38 4.01
C MET A 149 -5.82 -25.01 2.97
N ILE A 150 -6.30 -24.22 1.98
CA ILE A 150 -7.11 -24.74 0.87
C ILE A 150 -6.33 -25.78 0.06
N LEU A 151 -5.06 -25.50 -0.21
CA LEU A 151 -4.20 -26.44 -0.94
C LEU A 151 -4.01 -27.75 -0.16
N ALA A 152 -3.71 -27.66 1.14
CA ALA A 152 -3.57 -28.83 2.00
C ALA A 152 -4.85 -29.66 2.04
N TYR A 153 -6.00 -29.01 2.22
CA TYR A 153 -7.31 -29.67 2.20
C TYR A 153 -7.60 -30.35 0.86
N ASN A 154 -7.32 -29.69 -0.25
CA ASN A 154 -7.51 -30.28 -1.59
C ASN A 154 -6.60 -31.50 -1.81
N VAL A 155 -5.35 -31.46 -1.32
CA VAL A 155 -4.44 -32.61 -1.39
C VAL A 155 -4.97 -33.79 -0.57
N GLU A 156 -5.43 -33.54 0.66
CA GLU A 156 -6.02 -34.59 1.51
C GLU A 156 -7.31 -35.17 0.93
N LEU A 157 -8.19 -34.32 0.39
CA LEU A 157 -9.42 -34.73 -0.26
C LEU A 157 -9.14 -35.58 -1.51
N ASN A 158 -8.20 -35.16 -2.36
CA ASN A 158 -7.78 -35.94 -3.52
C ASN A 158 -7.19 -37.30 -3.12
N LYS A 159 -6.40 -37.36 -2.05
CA LYS A 159 -5.87 -38.62 -1.50
C LYS A 159 -6.99 -39.54 -1.00
N SER A 160 -8.00 -38.97 -0.32
CA SER A 160 -9.18 -39.71 0.14
C SER A 160 -9.99 -40.28 -1.03
N ILE A 161 -10.24 -39.46 -2.05
CA ILE A 161 -10.94 -39.89 -3.28
C ILE A 161 -10.17 -40.99 -3.99
N LEU A 162 -8.85 -40.85 -4.15
CA LEU A 162 -8.00 -41.87 -4.77
C LEU A 162 -8.11 -43.20 -4.01
N ASN A 163 -8.04 -43.17 -2.68
CA ASN A 163 -8.21 -44.38 -1.87
C ASN A 163 -9.59 -45.02 -2.08
N ALA A 164 -10.66 -44.23 -2.15
CA ALA A 164 -12.00 -44.74 -2.40
C ALA A 164 -12.14 -45.36 -3.79
N ILE A 165 -11.57 -44.72 -4.82
CA ILE A 165 -11.54 -45.24 -6.19
C ILE A 165 -10.79 -46.57 -6.25
N ASN A 166 -9.64 -46.67 -5.57
CA ASN A 166 -8.86 -47.91 -5.52
C ASN A 166 -9.69 -49.08 -4.95
N VAL A 167 -10.40 -48.86 -3.84
CA VAL A 167 -11.28 -49.88 -3.25
C VAL A 167 -12.36 -50.32 -4.25
N VAL A 168 -13.00 -49.38 -4.95
CA VAL A 168 -14.03 -49.71 -5.95
C VAL A 168 -13.45 -50.46 -7.15
N ILE A 169 -12.24 -50.11 -7.60
CA ILE A 169 -11.54 -50.81 -8.69
C ILE A 169 -11.18 -52.23 -8.25
N ASP A 170 -10.67 -52.40 -7.04
CA ASP A 170 -10.33 -53.71 -6.48
C ASP A 170 -11.59 -54.60 -6.37
N GLU A 171 -12.70 -54.05 -5.85
CA GLU A 171 -13.99 -54.76 -5.79
C GLU A 171 -14.52 -55.14 -7.19
N ALA A 172 -14.42 -54.23 -8.16
CA ALA A 172 -14.82 -54.48 -9.53
C ALA A 172 -13.95 -55.56 -10.18
N ARG A 173 -12.63 -55.50 -9.97
CA ARG A 173 -11.67 -56.50 -10.44
C ARG A 173 -11.98 -57.87 -9.86
N ASP A 174 -12.21 -57.97 -8.55
CA ASP A 174 -12.59 -59.21 -7.88
C ASP A 174 -13.91 -59.77 -8.39
N ASN A 175 -14.90 -58.91 -8.64
CA ASN A 175 -16.19 -59.31 -9.20
C ASN A 175 -16.05 -59.87 -10.62
N ILE A 176 -15.32 -59.16 -11.50
CA ILE A 176 -15.04 -59.60 -12.87
C ILE A 176 -14.32 -60.95 -12.85
N ASN A 177 -13.27 -61.08 -12.05
CA ASN A 177 -12.49 -62.31 -11.94
C ASN A 177 -13.34 -63.50 -11.46
N ARG A 178 -14.20 -63.29 -10.44
CA ARG A 178 -15.13 -64.32 -9.97
C ARG A 178 -16.12 -64.74 -11.05
N ARG A 179 -16.71 -63.78 -11.75
CA ARG A 179 -17.67 -64.05 -12.82
C ARG A 179 -17.02 -64.75 -14.01
N ASN A 180 -15.78 -64.41 -14.34
CA ASN A 180 -15.00 -65.12 -15.35
C ASN A 180 -14.75 -66.58 -14.95
N ALA A 181 -14.42 -66.85 -13.68
CA ALA A 181 -14.27 -68.22 -13.19
C ALA A 181 -15.58 -69.03 -13.26
N GLU A 182 -16.70 -68.43 -12.87
CA GLU A 182 -18.03 -69.07 -13.00
C GLU A 182 -18.40 -69.35 -14.46
N LEU A 183 -18.06 -68.43 -15.39
CA LEU A 183 -18.25 -68.62 -16.82
C LEU A 183 -17.40 -69.76 -17.37
N VAL A 184 -16.13 -69.86 -16.96
CA VAL A 184 -15.26 -71.00 -17.30
C VAL A 184 -15.90 -72.31 -16.88
N GLU A 185 -16.28 -72.43 -15.60
CA GLU A 185 -16.88 -73.66 -15.05
C GLU A 185 -18.22 -74.00 -15.74
N GLY A 186 -19.01 -72.99 -16.10
CA GLY A 186 -20.25 -73.17 -16.84
C GLY A 186 -20.01 -73.67 -18.28
N LEU A 187 -19.00 -73.13 -18.96
CA LEU A 187 -18.61 -73.54 -20.30
C LEU A 187 -18.04 -74.97 -20.30
N GLU A 188 -17.16 -75.30 -19.36
CA GLU A 188 -16.61 -76.65 -19.19
C GLU A 188 -17.70 -77.69 -19.01
N ARG A 189 -18.67 -77.45 -18.10
CA ARG A 189 -19.83 -78.35 -17.91
C ARG A 189 -20.67 -78.51 -19.17
N SER A 190 -20.88 -77.42 -19.92
CA SER A 190 -21.64 -77.45 -21.17
C SER A 190 -20.91 -78.25 -22.27
N ILE A 191 -19.59 -78.07 -22.38
CA ILE A 191 -18.72 -78.81 -23.29
C ILE A 191 -18.73 -80.30 -22.92
N GLU A 192 -18.60 -80.65 -21.64
CA GLU A 192 -18.61 -82.03 -21.19
C GLU A 192 -19.96 -82.71 -21.46
N LYS A 193 -21.08 -82.02 -21.19
CA LYS A 193 -22.42 -82.52 -21.51
C LYS A 193 -22.57 -82.76 -23.02
N SER A 194 -22.14 -81.80 -23.84
CA SER A 194 -22.17 -81.93 -25.30
C SER A 194 -21.29 -83.07 -25.79
N LYS A 195 -20.09 -83.24 -25.23
CA LYS A 195 -19.18 -84.37 -25.50
C LYS A 195 -19.86 -85.70 -25.17
N HIS A 196 -20.56 -85.78 -24.05
CA HIS A 196 -21.31 -86.97 -23.66
C HIS A 196 -22.44 -87.28 -24.65
N GLU A 197 -23.31 -86.31 -24.95
CA GLU A 197 -24.43 -86.48 -25.88
C GLU A 197 -23.99 -86.90 -27.29
N VAL A 198 -22.90 -86.31 -27.80
CA VAL A 198 -22.31 -86.69 -29.11
C VAL A 198 -21.79 -88.13 -29.07
N ASN A 199 -21.10 -88.52 -28.00
CA ASN A 199 -20.59 -89.88 -27.85
C ASN A 199 -21.72 -90.91 -27.75
N GLU A 200 -22.80 -90.62 -27.03
CA GLU A 200 -23.99 -91.49 -26.97
C GLU A 200 -24.66 -91.63 -28.33
N LYS A 201 -24.86 -90.52 -29.06
CA LYS A 201 -25.41 -90.55 -30.42
C LYS A 201 -24.52 -91.33 -31.38
N ASN A 202 -23.20 -91.13 -31.33
CA ASN A 202 -22.26 -91.87 -32.17
C ASN A 202 -22.30 -93.38 -31.89
N ARG A 203 -22.42 -93.78 -30.62
CA ARG A 203 -22.61 -95.18 -30.23
C ARG A 203 -23.94 -95.73 -30.76
N ALA A 204 -25.05 -94.99 -30.60
CA ALA A 204 -26.35 -95.41 -31.11
C ALA A 204 -26.32 -95.60 -32.63
N ILE A 205 -25.74 -94.64 -33.37
CA ILE A 205 -25.56 -94.75 -34.82
C ILE A 205 -24.69 -95.97 -35.19
N ALA A 206 -23.59 -96.21 -34.46
CA ALA A 206 -22.76 -97.39 -34.69
C ALA A 206 -23.53 -98.71 -34.48
N TYR A 207 -24.36 -98.78 -33.45
CA TYR A 207 -25.24 -99.93 -33.20
C TYR A 207 -26.29 -100.08 -34.30
N ASP A 208 -26.97 -99.01 -34.71
CA ASP A 208 -27.99 -99.04 -35.76
C ASP A 208 -27.40 -99.46 -37.11
N ILE A 209 -26.22 -98.95 -37.48
CA ILE A 209 -25.48 -99.38 -38.67
C ILE A 209 -25.16 -100.87 -38.57
N LYS A 210 -24.66 -101.33 -37.41
CA LYS A 210 -24.31 -102.74 -37.21
C LYS A 210 -25.54 -103.64 -37.37
N THR A 211 -26.64 -103.32 -36.70
CA THR A 211 -27.90 -104.07 -36.78
C THR A 211 -28.45 -104.06 -38.21
N THR A 212 -28.46 -102.91 -38.88
CA THR A 212 -28.92 -102.79 -40.28
C THR A 212 -28.05 -103.63 -41.23
N VAL A 213 -26.73 -103.63 -41.03
CA VAL A 213 -25.80 -104.45 -41.84
C VAL A 213 -26.00 -105.94 -41.55
N GLU A 214 -26.28 -106.33 -40.31
CA GLU A 214 -26.63 -107.71 -39.94
C GLU A 214 -27.94 -108.15 -40.60
N ASP A 215 -29.01 -107.35 -40.52
CA ASP A 215 -30.29 -107.60 -41.19
C ASP A 215 -30.12 -107.69 -42.71
N MET A 216 -29.35 -106.77 -43.31
CA MET A 216 -29.03 -106.82 -44.73
C MET A 216 -28.23 -108.07 -45.11
N ASN A 217 -27.26 -108.48 -44.28
CA ASN A 217 -26.51 -109.71 -44.49
C ASN A 217 -27.41 -110.94 -44.39
N GLU A 218 -28.37 -110.95 -43.47
CA GLU A 218 -29.36 -112.03 -43.36
C GLU A 218 -30.28 -112.07 -44.59
N GLN A 219 -30.78 -110.93 -45.06
CA GLN A 219 -31.55 -110.84 -46.29
C GLN A 219 -30.75 -111.28 -47.52
N ILE A 220 -29.48 -110.85 -47.62
CA ILE A 220 -28.57 -111.30 -48.66
C ILE A 220 -28.38 -112.81 -48.56
N ARG A 221 -28.20 -113.37 -47.35
CA ARG A 221 -28.07 -114.81 -47.13
C ARG A 221 -29.33 -115.57 -47.56
N ASN A 222 -30.51 -115.09 -47.22
CA ASN A 222 -31.80 -115.70 -47.57
C ASN A 222 -32.12 -115.56 -49.08
N THR A 223 -31.71 -114.46 -49.70
CA THR A 223 -31.81 -114.28 -51.17
C THR A 223 -30.72 -115.06 -51.90
N SER A 224 -29.56 -115.24 -51.28
CA SER A 224 -28.43 -115.97 -51.85
C SER A 224 -28.49 -117.46 -51.61
N THR A 225 -29.29 -117.99 -50.68
CA THR A 225 -29.72 -119.41 -50.70
C THR A 225 -30.54 -119.69 -51.96
N LEU A 226 -31.45 -118.78 -52.32
CA LEU A 226 -32.15 -118.81 -53.62
C LEU A 226 -31.18 -118.68 -54.81
N LYS A 227 -30.11 -117.87 -54.71
CA LYS A 227 -29.04 -117.78 -55.75
C LYS A 227 -27.93 -118.83 -55.63
N MET A 228 -27.86 -119.63 -54.57
CA MET A 228 -26.89 -120.73 -54.39
C MET A 228 -27.26 -121.88 -55.33
N VAL A 229 -28.55 -121.99 -55.66
CA VAL A 229 -29.06 -122.78 -56.79
C VAL A 229 -28.49 -122.29 -58.15
N LEU A 230 -27.99 -121.05 -58.23
CA LEU A 230 -27.52 -120.35 -59.45
C LEU A 230 -26.05 -119.86 -59.41
N ASN A 231 -25.19 -120.45 -58.57
CA ASN A 231 -23.72 -120.36 -58.61
C ASN A 231 -23.10 -118.93 -58.67
N LYS A 232 -23.24 -118.11 -57.61
CA LYS A 232 -22.38 -116.93 -57.38
C LYS A 232 -21.93 -116.80 -55.91
N ARG A 233 -20.72 -116.27 -55.72
CA ARG A 233 -19.92 -116.20 -54.46
C ARG A 233 -20.70 -115.62 -53.28
N LYS A 234 -20.38 -116.07 -52.04
CA LYS A 234 -20.91 -115.51 -50.78
C LYS A 234 -20.56 -114.02 -50.68
N ILE A 235 -21.55 -113.18 -50.41
CA ILE A 235 -21.39 -111.74 -50.17
C ILE A 235 -21.67 -111.50 -48.69
N ASN A 236 -20.69 -110.97 -47.96
CA ASN A 236 -20.87 -110.43 -46.60
C ASN A 236 -20.49 -108.96 -46.63
N LEU A 237 -21.41 -108.09 -46.27
CA LEU A 237 -21.17 -106.67 -46.10
C LEU A 237 -20.61 -106.42 -44.71
N ARG A 238 -19.54 -105.61 -44.62
CA ARG A 238 -19.02 -105.09 -43.36
C ARG A 238 -18.77 -103.60 -43.53
N VAL A 239 -19.34 -102.81 -42.63
CA VAL A 239 -19.08 -101.37 -42.55
C VAL A 239 -18.19 -101.13 -41.32
N PRO A 240 -17.04 -100.45 -41.46
CA PRO A 240 -16.22 -100.07 -40.31
C PRO A 240 -16.94 -98.98 -39.53
N VAL A 241 -17.25 -99.26 -38.25
CA VAL A 241 -17.88 -98.30 -37.32
C VAL A 241 -16.94 -97.92 -36.17
N ASP A 242 -15.69 -98.39 -36.22
CA ASP A 242 -14.70 -98.22 -35.14
C ASP A 242 -14.38 -96.74 -34.88
N ASP A 243 -14.45 -95.89 -35.91
CA ASP A 243 -14.24 -94.44 -35.77
C ASP A 243 -15.39 -93.74 -35.03
N LEU A 244 -16.62 -94.26 -35.12
CA LEU A 244 -17.77 -93.74 -34.36
C LEU A 244 -17.71 -94.14 -32.88
N LEU A 245 -16.92 -95.16 -32.54
CA LEU A 245 -16.74 -95.63 -31.17
C LEU A 245 -15.57 -94.93 -30.46
N LYS A 246 -14.76 -94.16 -31.17
CA LYS A 246 -13.70 -93.34 -30.58
C LYS A 246 -14.34 -92.21 -29.75
N PRO A 247 -13.77 -91.87 -28.58
CA PRO A 247 -14.21 -90.72 -27.82
C PRO A 247 -14.09 -89.45 -28.67
N PHE A 248 -15.19 -88.74 -28.86
CA PHE A 248 -15.21 -87.41 -29.47
C PHE A 248 -14.54 -86.41 -28.52
N GLU A 249 -13.62 -85.60 -29.01
CA GLU A 249 -12.98 -84.52 -28.25
C GLU A 249 -13.10 -83.20 -29.01
N PHE A 250 -13.40 -82.12 -28.29
CA PHE A 250 -13.36 -80.78 -28.85
C PHE A 250 -11.91 -80.29 -28.87
N ASP A 251 -11.45 -79.75 -30.00
CA ASP A 251 -10.13 -79.13 -30.15
C ASP A 251 -10.20 -77.64 -29.75
N PHE A 252 -10.54 -77.39 -28.48
CA PHE A 252 -10.70 -76.04 -27.95
C PHE A 252 -10.31 -75.99 -26.48
N ASP A 253 -9.39 -75.08 -26.15
CA ASP A 253 -8.95 -74.82 -24.78
C ASP A 253 -9.68 -73.59 -24.22
N VAL A 254 -10.51 -73.83 -23.20
CA VAL A 254 -11.33 -72.80 -22.55
C VAL A 254 -10.45 -71.76 -21.84
N GLU A 255 -9.27 -72.16 -21.34
CA GLU A 255 -8.34 -71.26 -20.66
C GLU A 255 -7.71 -70.25 -21.62
N GLN A 256 -7.32 -70.69 -22.82
CA GLN A 256 -6.73 -69.79 -23.83
C GLN A 256 -7.69 -68.69 -24.32
N LEU A 257 -8.99 -68.97 -24.37
CA LEU A 257 -9.97 -67.99 -24.86
C LEU A 257 -10.20 -66.83 -23.87
N LEU A 258 -9.95 -67.07 -22.58
CA LEU A 258 -10.26 -66.13 -21.50
C LEU A 258 -9.00 -65.54 -20.83
N ALA A 259 -7.82 -66.13 -21.03
CA ALA A 259 -6.54 -65.59 -20.55
C ALA A 259 -6.21 -64.18 -21.09
N GLY A 260 -6.78 -63.79 -22.24
CA GLY A 260 -6.65 -62.44 -22.80
C GLY A 260 -7.57 -61.38 -22.18
N GLN A 261 -8.41 -61.73 -21.20
CA GLN A 261 -9.43 -60.82 -20.62
C GLN A 261 -9.15 -60.42 -19.16
N ALA A 262 -7.98 -60.76 -18.61
CA ALA A 262 -7.57 -60.27 -17.30
C ALA A 262 -7.34 -58.75 -17.38
N LEU A 263 -8.20 -57.98 -16.70
CA LEU A 263 -8.22 -56.52 -16.80
C LEU A 263 -7.29 -55.90 -15.75
N GLU A 264 -6.17 -55.33 -16.18
CA GLU A 264 -5.29 -54.51 -15.35
C GLU A 264 -5.78 -53.05 -15.38
N LEU A 265 -6.70 -52.69 -14.48
CA LEU A 265 -7.11 -51.29 -14.27
C LEU A 265 -6.19 -50.63 -13.23
N ASP A 266 -5.33 -49.69 -13.64
CA ASP A 266 -4.50 -48.90 -12.73
C ASP A 266 -5.11 -47.49 -12.50
N ALA A 267 -5.51 -47.22 -11.26
CA ALA A 267 -6.09 -45.95 -10.86
C ALA A 267 -5.10 -44.76 -10.95
N ALA A 268 -3.79 -45.04 -10.87
CA ALA A 268 -2.76 -44.02 -10.86
C ALA A 268 -2.63 -43.29 -12.21
N GLU A 269 -2.92 -43.99 -13.31
CA GLU A 269 -2.84 -43.43 -14.67
C GLU A 269 -4.01 -42.50 -14.98
N ILE A 270 -5.22 -42.85 -14.54
CA ILE A 270 -6.45 -42.05 -14.73
C ILE A 270 -6.37 -40.69 -14.03
N LEU A 271 -5.68 -40.60 -12.88
CA LEU A 271 -5.66 -39.38 -12.06
C LEU A 271 -4.52 -38.41 -12.38
N LYS A 272 -3.47 -38.86 -13.07
CA LYS A 272 -2.35 -37.99 -13.51
C LYS A 272 -2.82 -36.88 -14.46
N GLU A 273 -3.89 -37.14 -15.19
CA GLU A 273 -4.50 -36.22 -16.15
C GLU A 273 -5.44 -35.18 -15.48
N VAL A 274 -5.85 -35.43 -14.23
CA VAL A 274 -6.88 -34.63 -13.52
C VAL A 274 -6.28 -33.71 -12.44
N MET A 275 -4.98 -33.84 -12.10
CA MET A 275 -4.40 -33.00 -11.04
C MET A 275 -4.20 -31.53 -11.49
N PRO A 276 -4.76 -30.55 -10.75
CA PRO A 276 -4.52 -29.14 -11.03
C PRO A 276 -3.07 -28.75 -10.70
N LYS A 277 -2.46 -27.92 -11.56
CA LYS A 277 -1.11 -27.37 -11.35
C LYS A 277 -1.11 -26.37 -10.19
N LEU A 278 0.00 -26.32 -9.44
CA LEU A 278 0.18 -25.43 -8.28
C LEU A 278 0.02 -23.95 -8.68
N PRO A 279 -0.83 -23.15 -8.02
CA PRO A 279 -0.86 -21.70 -8.16
C PRO A 279 0.44 -21.07 -7.63
N GLU A 280 0.86 -19.95 -8.22
CA GLU A 280 2.03 -19.21 -7.72
C GLU A 280 1.77 -18.63 -6.32
N PRO A 281 2.78 -18.59 -5.42
CA PRO A 281 2.63 -18.03 -4.08
C PRO A 281 2.47 -16.51 -4.12
N PHE A 282 1.58 -15.99 -3.27
CA PHE A 282 1.30 -14.55 -3.18
C PHE A 282 2.45 -13.74 -2.57
N SER A 283 3.47 -14.40 -2.03
CA SER A 283 4.69 -13.76 -1.50
C SER A 283 5.43 -12.92 -2.55
N LYS A 284 5.25 -13.20 -3.86
CA LYS A 284 5.77 -12.34 -4.94
C LYS A 284 5.18 -10.93 -4.96
N TYR A 285 4.00 -10.71 -4.37
CA TYR A 285 3.31 -9.41 -4.36
C TYR A 285 3.57 -8.61 -3.09
N ILE A 286 4.38 -9.14 -2.17
CA ILE A 286 4.77 -8.49 -0.91
C ILE A 286 6.04 -7.65 -1.11
N ASP A 287 6.74 -7.82 -2.23
CA ASP A 287 8.00 -7.14 -2.50
C ASP A 287 7.77 -5.79 -3.21
N THR A 288 7.57 -4.73 -2.43
CA THR A 288 7.93 -3.33 -2.72
C THR A 288 7.54 -2.49 -1.49
N MET A 289 8.51 -2.12 -0.65
CA MET A 289 8.59 -0.88 0.17
C MET A 289 9.56 -0.97 1.37
N GLU A 290 10.31 -2.06 1.58
CA GLU A 290 11.35 -2.09 2.64
C GLU A 290 12.55 -1.14 2.34
N ASP A 291 12.65 -0.52 1.17
CA ASP A 291 13.81 0.28 0.74
C ASP A 291 13.53 1.74 0.29
N GLU A 292 12.34 2.31 0.52
CA GLU A 292 12.13 3.75 0.28
C GLU A 292 12.04 4.52 1.60
N GLU A 293 13.23 5.00 2.00
CA GLU A 293 13.49 6.22 2.76
C GLU A 293 12.47 6.55 3.85
N VAL A 294 12.88 6.29 5.10
CA VAL A 294 12.40 7.04 6.26
C VAL A 294 12.26 8.51 5.83
N PRO A 295 11.04 9.10 5.79
CA PRO A 295 10.89 10.46 5.32
C PRO A 295 11.69 11.34 6.28
N GLU A 296 12.78 11.93 5.78
CA GLU A 296 13.65 12.80 6.56
C GLU A 296 12.78 13.88 7.20
N THR A 297 12.64 13.81 8.52
CA THR A 297 12.08 14.89 9.31
C THR A 297 13.05 16.06 9.19
N ILE A 298 12.72 17.05 8.37
CA ILE A 298 13.46 18.32 8.32
C ILE A 298 13.24 19.00 9.68
N GLU A 299 14.16 18.75 10.61
CA GLU A 299 14.32 19.54 11.83
C GLU A 299 14.85 20.91 11.45
N ILE A 300 13.97 21.91 11.47
CA ILE A 300 14.36 23.31 11.35
C ILE A 300 15.05 23.68 12.66
N LYS A 301 16.40 23.59 12.69
CA LYS A 301 17.18 24.16 13.79
C LYS A 301 17.00 25.68 13.75
N PRO A 302 16.62 26.34 14.86
CA PRO A 302 16.72 27.79 14.95
C PRO A 302 18.20 28.14 14.78
N LYS A 303 18.49 28.98 13.79
CA LYS A 303 19.82 29.53 13.59
C LYS A 303 20.10 30.46 14.76
N ASP A 304 21.07 30.09 15.60
CA ASP A 304 21.63 31.01 16.59
C ASP A 304 22.21 32.23 15.85
N GLU A 305 21.90 33.40 16.38
CA GLU A 305 22.34 34.72 15.92
C GLU A 305 23.85 34.88 16.13
N ASP A 306 24.57 35.29 15.08
CA ASP A 306 25.91 35.89 15.14
C ASP A 306 25.79 37.39 14.77
#